data_AF-E7A0P6-F1
#
_entry.id   AF-E7A0P6-F1
#
_cell.length_a   1.000
_cell.length_b   1.000
_cell.length_c   1.000
_cell.angle_alpha   90.00
_cell.angle_beta   90.00
_cell.angle_gamma   90.00
#
_symmetry.space_group_name_H-M   'P 1'
#
loop_
_entity.id
_entity.type
_entity.pdbx_description
1 polymer ?
#
loop_
_entity_poly.entity_id
_entity_poly.type
_entity_poly.pdbx_seq_one_letter_code
_entity_poly.pdbx_strand_id
1 'polypeptide(L)'
;MAELRPGSTPKRTVSFGPSDTVTLTSSDDATSTLPTNGIDASAPLSTSPGSTSALDNGGPSTPRNAANASPPTSVLKSAMKPGKDRKRLPPAEQYQHADPLLRRLRLVDAYGVPVDLRQTFRDTKVVGFYFASQWAGQPLKEYHQAIADFCRHHPHEFKAVYVSVDVDEQWYKAGVKDKPWISMVWNDGSSMPAERADRTAAPSSPDGDLDELPRLYNNEDFLLANETDIDESLSHTDKSGEAYLRPFSRVHLAAKLNIIAAPTLCIYHVPSGKMLEWNLRMGRLSAHRSKDTWDKWCAGESASSFSVGDAFAVAPYTFLVAILAVLYFVFVRFAGEEYNVLRKVLHSVLEGAPGGGLKMVPSGAGEL
;
A
#
# COMPACT_ATOMS: atom_id res chain seq x y z
N MET A 1 27.62 3.34 -26.66
CA MET A 1 26.84 2.34 -25.90
C MET A 1 25.55 3.00 -25.47
N ALA A 2 24.43 2.59 -26.07
CA ALA A 2 23.12 3.19 -25.82
C ALA A 2 22.47 2.51 -24.61
N GLU A 3 22.08 3.29 -23.62
CA GLU A 3 21.49 2.84 -22.37
C GLU A 3 19.97 2.71 -22.54
N LEU A 4 19.46 1.49 -22.35
CA LEU A 4 18.04 1.16 -22.44
C LEU A 4 17.32 1.55 -21.14
N ARG A 5 16.45 2.56 -21.22
CA ARG A 5 15.47 2.87 -20.16
C ARG A 5 14.39 1.78 -20.09
N PRO A 6 13.98 1.29 -18.91
CA PRO A 6 12.77 0.47 -18.78
C PRO A 6 11.53 1.33 -19.00
N GLY A 7 10.62 0.85 -19.84
CA GLY A 7 9.36 1.51 -20.18
C GLY A 7 8.40 1.66 -18.99
N SER A 8 7.65 2.75 -19.00
CA SER A 8 6.58 3.02 -18.03
C SER A 8 5.46 2.00 -18.17
N THR A 9 5.13 1.30 -17.10
CA THR A 9 3.92 0.47 -17.03
C THR A 9 2.67 1.36 -16.89
N PRO A 10 1.50 0.92 -17.41
CA PRO A 10 0.27 1.70 -17.37
C PRO A 10 -0.23 1.89 -15.93
N LYS A 11 -0.54 3.14 -15.57
CA LYS A 11 -1.14 3.52 -14.29
C LYS A 11 -2.53 2.90 -14.16
N ARG A 12 -2.72 2.02 -13.16
CA ARG A 12 -4.03 1.47 -12.80
C ARG A 12 -4.57 2.22 -11.58
N THR A 13 -5.70 2.89 -11.75
CA THR A 13 -6.42 3.57 -10.67
C THR A 13 -7.00 2.51 -9.73
N VAL A 14 -6.68 2.59 -8.44
CA VAL A 14 -7.29 1.75 -7.40
C VAL A 14 -8.32 2.60 -6.69
N SER A 15 -9.60 2.20 -6.77
CA SER A 15 -10.70 2.83 -6.06
C SER A 15 -10.87 2.14 -4.71
N PHE A 16 -10.84 2.91 -3.63
CA PHE A 16 -11.21 2.48 -2.27
C PHE A 16 -12.54 3.13 -1.92
N GLY A 17 -13.62 2.63 -2.54
CA GLY A 17 -14.98 2.95 -2.15
C GLY A 17 -15.68 1.69 -1.62
N PRO A 18 -16.62 1.81 -0.67
CA PRO A 18 -17.46 0.69 -0.30
C PRO A 18 -18.28 0.26 -1.52
N SER A 19 -18.16 -0.99 -1.94
CA SER A 19 -19.04 -1.57 -2.94
C SER A 19 -20.44 -1.69 -2.33
N ASP A 20 -21.40 -0.92 -2.84
CA ASP A 20 -22.81 -1.10 -2.50
C ASP A 20 -23.21 -2.55 -2.75
N THR A 21 -23.59 -3.22 -1.66
CA THR A 21 -24.08 -4.59 -1.70
C THR A 21 -25.51 -4.56 -2.21
N VAL A 22 -25.73 -5.16 -3.37
CA VAL A 22 -27.07 -5.39 -3.94
C VAL A 22 -27.82 -6.35 -3.02
N THR A 23 -28.81 -5.82 -2.28
CA THR A 23 -29.73 -6.61 -1.47
C THR A 23 -30.74 -7.30 -2.39
N LEU A 24 -30.59 -8.61 -2.59
CA LEU A 24 -31.65 -9.45 -3.15
C LEU A 24 -32.65 -9.77 -2.04
N THR A 25 -33.90 -9.36 -2.25
CA THR A 25 -35.06 -9.73 -1.45
C THR A 25 -35.40 -11.21 -1.65
N SER A 26 -35.39 -11.99 -0.57
CA SER A 26 -36.07 -13.28 -0.50
C SER A 26 -37.07 -13.26 0.66
N SER A 27 -38.34 -13.27 0.31
CA SER A 27 -39.48 -13.65 1.12
C SER A 27 -39.39 -15.15 1.49
N ASP A 28 -39.69 -15.50 2.74
CA ASP A 28 -40.74 -16.47 3.09
C ASP A 28 -40.89 -16.68 4.61
N ASP A 29 -42.13 -17.00 4.96
CA ASP A 29 -42.77 -17.18 6.27
C ASP A 29 -42.13 -18.18 7.24
N ALA A 30 -42.25 -17.92 8.56
CA ALA A 30 -42.86 -18.85 9.52
C ALA A 30 -42.94 -18.29 10.97
N THR A 31 -44.18 -18.11 11.41
CA THR A 31 -44.80 -18.20 12.75
C THR A 31 -43.98 -18.75 13.94
N SER A 32 -43.90 -18.00 15.07
CA SER A 32 -44.24 -18.52 16.42
C SER A 32 -44.29 -17.43 17.53
N THR A 33 -45.47 -17.33 18.14
CA THR A 33 -45.89 -17.03 19.54
C THR A 33 -44.93 -16.41 20.60
N LEU A 34 -45.35 -15.22 21.09
CA LEU A 34 -45.40 -14.60 22.46
C LEU A 34 -45.05 -15.44 23.73
N PRO A 35 -44.78 -14.86 24.95
CA PRO A 35 -45.39 -13.62 25.49
C PRO A 35 -44.58 -12.67 26.45
N THR A 36 -45.20 -11.49 26.70
CA THR A 36 -45.20 -10.63 27.94
C THR A 36 -43.91 -9.87 28.32
N ASN A 37 -43.87 -8.57 28.66
CA ASN A 37 -44.70 -7.73 29.55
C ASN A 37 -44.25 -6.23 29.52
N GLY A 38 -45.14 -5.29 29.92
CA GLY A 38 -44.81 -3.91 30.38
C GLY A 38 -45.26 -2.77 29.44
N ILE A 39 -46.51 -2.28 29.48
CA ILE A 39 -47.13 -1.29 30.40
C ILE A 39 -46.75 0.19 30.10
N ASP A 40 -47.78 0.90 29.62
CA ASP A 40 -48.19 2.32 29.75
C ASP A 40 -47.28 3.50 29.36
N ALA A 41 -47.73 4.30 28.37
CA ALA A 41 -48.42 5.58 28.64
C ALA A 41 -48.81 6.34 27.34
N SER A 42 -50.12 6.33 27.05
CA SER A 42 -50.99 7.46 26.68
C SER A 42 -50.49 8.70 25.90
N ALA A 43 -50.93 8.77 24.62
CA ALA A 43 -51.69 9.88 23.96
C ALA A 43 -51.02 11.27 23.67
N PRO A 44 -51.60 12.13 22.80
CA PRO A 44 -52.08 11.89 21.44
C PRO A 44 -51.73 13.00 20.39
N LEU A 45 -51.84 12.63 19.11
CA LEU A 45 -52.42 13.36 17.95
C LEU A 45 -52.11 14.85 17.65
N SER A 46 -51.48 15.01 16.47
CA SER A 46 -51.90 15.83 15.31
C SER A 46 -52.17 17.33 15.44
N THR A 47 -51.52 18.12 14.58
CA THR A 47 -52.22 19.09 13.72
C THR A 47 -51.34 19.57 12.55
N SER A 48 -51.75 19.22 11.33
CA SER A 48 -51.42 19.97 10.11
C SER A 48 -52.48 21.07 9.91
N PRO A 49 -52.13 22.15 9.21
CA PRO A 49 -52.80 22.48 7.94
C PRO A 49 -51.74 22.88 6.89
N GLY A 50 -51.91 22.70 5.57
CA GLY A 50 -53.13 22.83 4.78
C GLY A 50 -53.06 24.08 3.89
N SER A 51 -52.30 23.98 2.78
CA SER A 51 -52.53 24.54 1.42
C SER A 51 -53.20 25.91 1.18
N THR A 52 -52.55 26.75 0.34
CA THR A 52 -53.11 27.54 -0.81
C THR A 52 -51.90 27.95 -1.70
N SER A 53 -51.71 27.49 -2.96
CA SER A 53 -52.26 27.94 -4.27
C SER A 53 -52.23 29.47 -4.47
N ALA A 54 -51.71 30.10 -5.53
CA ALA A 54 -51.33 29.70 -6.89
C ALA A 54 -50.59 30.88 -7.61
N LEU A 55 -50.12 30.61 -8.85
CA LEU A 55 -49.82 31.55 -9.97
C LEU A 55 -48.49 32.36 -9.86
N ASP A 56 -47.69 32.62 -10.89
CA ASP A 56 -47.69 32.35 -12.34
C ASP A 56 -46.38 32.94 -12.90
N ASN A 57 -45.68 32.21 -13.77
CA ASN A 57 -45.03 32.67 -15.01
C ASN A 57 -43.80 31.83 -15.39
N GLY A 58 -43.96 31.11 -16.49
CA GLY A 58 -42.92 30.38 -17.17
C GLY A 58 -42.00 31.27 -18.02
N GLY A 59 -40.78 30.78 -18.19
CA GLY A 59 -39.82 31.20 -19.22
C GLY A 59 -39.08 29.96 -19.75
N PRO A 60 -38.72 29.92 -21.04
CA PRO A 60 -38.52 28.67 -21.77
C PRO A 60 -37.16 28.02 -21.52
N SER A 61 -37.19 26.72 -21.19
CA SER A 61 -36.03 25.84 -21.09
C SER A 61 -35.58 25.38 -22.47
N THR A 62 -34.39 25.82 -22.88
CA THR A 62 -33.61 25.20 -23.96
C THR A 62 -32.96 23.90 -23.47
N PRO A 63 -32.95 22.79 -24.23
CA PRO A 63 -32.31 21.55 -23.82
C PRO A 63 -30.78 21.68 -23.96
N ARG A 64 -30.06 21.63 -22.84
CA ARG A 64 -28.59 21.56 -22.84
C ARG A 64 -28.17 20.09 -23.00
N ASN A 65 -27.55 19.81 -24.14
CA ASN A 65 -26.88 18.56 -24.47
C ASN A 65 -25.99 18.06 -23.32
N ALA A 66 -26.18 16.80 -22.94
CA ALA A 66 -25.23 16.02 -22.16
C ALA A 66 -24.08 15.60 -23.07
N ALA A 67 -22.98 16.36 -23.06
CA ALA A 67 -21.73 15.95 -23.70
C ALA A 67 -20.54 16.32 -22.80
N ASN A 68 -19.88 15.29 -22.29
CA ASN A 68 -18.51 15.26 -21.77
C ASN A 68 -18.12 16.37 -20.77
N ALA A 69 -18.49 16.17 -19.51
CA ALA A 69 -17.73 16.74 -18.41
C ALA A 69 -16.34 16.06 -18.37
N SER A 70 -15.32 16.79 -18.82
CA SER A 70 -13.93 16.38 -18.62
C SER A 70 -13.63 16.37 -17.12
N PRO A 71 -12.83 15.43 -16.59
CA PRO A 71 -12.48 15.43 -15.17
C PRO A 71 -11.72 16.71 -14.82
N PRO A 72 -11.94 17.29 -13.62
CA PRO A 72 -11.28 18.51 -13.22
C PRO A 72 -9.76 18.28 -13.19
N THR A 73 -9.03 19.01 -14.03
CA THR A 73 -7.57 19.03 -14.01
C THR A 73 -7.14 19.62 -12.67
N SER A 74 -6.60 18.79 -11.77
CA SER A 74 -6.04 19.25 -10.50
C SER A 74 -4.96 20.28 -10.79
N VAL A 75 -5.22 21.56 -10.48
CA VAL A 75 -4.26 22.64 -10.65
C VAL A 75 -3.02 22.28 -9.82
N LEU A 76 -1.86 22.14 -10.47
CA LEU A 76 -0.59 21.82 -9.81
C LEU A 76 -0.26 22.93 -8.79
N LYS A 77 -0.39 22.62 -7.50
CA LYS A 77 -0.12 23.56 -6.40
C LYS A 77 1.30 23.31 -5.87
N SER A 78 2.18 24.29 -6.05
CA SER A 78 3.53 24.28 -5.46
C SER A 78 3.43 24.46 -3.95
N ALA A 79 4.28 23.75 -3.19
CA ALA A 79 4.45 23.93 -1.75
C ALA A 79 4.74 25.39 -1.33
N MET A 80 5.20 26.22 -2.26
CA MET A 80 5.72 27.56 -1.99
C MET A 80 4.89 28.71 -2.59
N LYS A 81 3.59 28.56 -2.87
CA LYS A 81 2.78 29.74 -3.23
C LYS A 81 2.13 30.33 -1.97
N PRO A 82 2.76 31.33 -1.31
CA PRO A 82 2.16 32.04 -0.19
C PRO A 82 0.92 32.77 -0.71
N GLY A 83 -0.25 32.24 -0.36
CA GLY A 83 -1.49 33.00 -0.40
C GLY A 83 -1.44 34.15 0.62
N LYS A 84 -2.40 35.07 0.50
CA LYS A 84 -2.57 36.23 1.39
C LYS A 84 -2.68 35.85 2.88
N ASP A 85 -3.07 34.61 3.16
CA ASP A 85 -2.94 33.98 4.47
C ASP A 85 -1.54 33.36 4.57
N ARG A 86 -0.65 33.99 5.33
CA ARG A 86 0.64 33.43 5.73
C ARG A 86 0.37 32.12 6.50
N LYS A 87 0.19 31.00 5.80
CA LYS A 87 0.22 29.66 6.39
C LYS A 87 1.57 29.55 7.07
N ARG A 88 1.59 29.71 8.39
CA ARG A 88 2.78 29.55 9.22
C ARG A 88 3.28 28.14 8.94
N LEU A 89 4.49 28.03 8.39
CA LEU A 89 5.13 26.74 8.19
C LEU A 89 5.10 25.97 9.51
N PRO A 90 4.97 24.63 9.47
CA PRO A 90 5.11 23.85 10.68
C PRO A 90 6.49 24.11 11.32
N PRO A 91 6.65 23.78 12.61
CA PRO A 91 7.96 23.83 13.26
C PRO A 91 9.03 23.09 12.44
N ALA A 92 10.24 23.64 12.39
CA ALA A 92 11.35 23.13 11.56
C ALA A 92 11.68 21.68 11.87
N GLU A 93 11.54 21.28 13.13
CA GLU A 93 11.79 19.94 13.64
C GLU A 93 10.93 18.88 12.94
N GLN A 94 9.76 19.24 12.43
CA GLN A 94 8.81 18.32 11.81
C GLN A 94 9.03 18.09 10.31
N TYR A 95 9.87 18.89 9.64
CA TYR A 95 10.10 18.76 8.20
C TYR A 95 11.57 18.90 7.78
N GLN A 96 12.47 19.40 8.63
CA GLN A 96 13.86 19.54 8.24
C GLN A 96 14.61 18.24 8.47
N HIS A 97 15.11 17.62 7.40
CA HIS A 97 15.95 16.44 7.46
C HIS A 97 16.76 16.32 6.16
N ALA A 98 18.00 15.84 6.24
CA ALA A 98 18.88 15.70 5.07
C ALA A 98 18.36 14.64 4.08
N ASP A 99 17.76 13.57 4.60
CA ASP A 99 17.09 12.56 3.80
C ASP A 99 15.80 13.09 3.13
N PRO A 100 15.66 13.01 1.79
CA PRO A 100 14.56 13.61 1.07
C PRO A 100 13.20 12.93 1.29
N LEU A 101 13.20 11.65 1.65
CA LEU A 101 11.97 10.92 1.96
C LEU A 101 11.48 11.29 3.36
N LEU A 102 12.37 11.29 4.36
CA LEU A 102 11.99 11.54 5.76
C LEU A 102 11.41 12.95 5.99
N ARG A 103 11.95 13.99 5.32
CA ARG A 103 11.41 15.36 5.42
C ARG A 103 9.98 15.53 4.91
N ARG A 104 9.53 14.60 4.08
CA ARG A 104 8.17 14.58 3.51
C ARG A 104 7.18 13.81 4.35
N LEU A 105 7.60 13.26 5.49
CA LEU A 105 6.73 12.60 6.42
C LEU A 105 6.29 13.58 7.50
N ARG A 106 5.05 13.43 7.96
CA ARG A 106 4.57 14.04 9.21
C ARG A 106 4.34 12.92 10.19
N LEU A 107 5.21 12.85 11.19
CA LEU A 107 5.30 11.73 12.10
C LEU A 107 4.88 12.16 13.50
N VAL A 108 4.15 11.27 14.16
CA VAL A 108 3.74 11.39 15.55
C VAL A 108 4.14 10.14 16.32
N ASP A 109 4.33 10.29 17.62
CA ASP A 109 4.51 9.17 18.52
C ASP A 109 3.18 8.47 18.86
N ALA A 110 3.23 7.46 19.74
CA ALA A 110 2.05 6.71 20.19
C ALA A 110 1.00 7.58 20.91
N TYR A 111 1.36 8.78 21.37
CA TYR A 111 0.48 9.74 22.04
C TYR A 111 -0.02 10.84 21.09
N GLY A 112 0.40 10.82 19.82
CA GLY A 112 0.05 11.86 18.84
C GLY A 112 0.95 13.10 18.91
N VAL A 113 2.04 13.07 19.66
CA VAL A 113 2.99 14.19 19.78
C VAL A 113 3.88 14.22 18.53
N PRO A 114 4.06 15.40 17.89
CA PRO A 114 4.94 15.52 16.74
C PRO A 114 6.37 15.08 17.04
N VAL A 115 6.98 14.38 16.08
CA VAL A 115 8.34 13.86 16.19
C VAL A 115 9.33 14.86 15.59
N ASP A 116 10.41 15.16 16.33
CA ASP A 116 11.59 15.84 15.76
C ASP A 116 12.35 14.86 14.87
N LEU A 117 12.36 15.13 13.56
CA LEU A 117 12.99 14.26 12.57
C LEU A 117 14.50 14.15 12.76
N ARG A 118 15.20 15.26 13.04
CA ARG A 118 16.66 15.26 13.18
C ARG A 118 17.08 14.50 14.42
N GLN A 119 16.38 14.71 15.53
CA GLN A 119 16.69 14.03 16.79
C GLN A 119 16.34 12.54 16.70
N THR A 120 15.18 12.20 16.14
CA THR A 120 14.66 10.82 16.15
C THR A 120 15.43 9.90 15.22
N PHE A 121 15.86 10.42 14.06
CA PHE A 121 16.58 9.65 13.04
C PHE A 121 18.09 9.87 13.03
N ARG A 122 18.65 10.55 14.04
CA ARG A 122 20.08 10.92 14.12
C ARG A 122 21.02 9.74 13.86
N ASP A 123 20.79 8.63 14.55
CA ASP A 123 21.63 7.42 14.49
C ASP A 123 20.97 6.29 13.69
N THR A 124 19.88 6.61 12.97
CA THR A 124 19.09 5.61 12.25
C THR A 124 19.77 5.24 10.94
N LYS A 125 20.06 3.96 10.78
CA LYS A 125 20.61 3.37 9.55
C LYS A 125 19.49 2.89 8.63
N VAL A 126 18.46 2.30 9.23
CA VAL A 126 17.40 1.60 8.50
C VAL A 126 16.04 2.04 9.02
N VAL A 127 15.14 2.37 8.09
CA VAL A 127 13.75 2.69 8.37
C VAL A 127 12.85 1.62 7.76
N GLY A 128 11.99 1.03 8.58
CA GLY A 128 10.96 0.09 8.15
C GLY A 128 9.62 0.80 7.96
N PHE A 129 9.11 0.88 6.73
CA PHE A 129 7.75 1.38 6.48
C PHE A 129 6.75 0.24 6.62
N TYR A 130 6.02 0.26 7.73
CA TYR A 130 5.08 -0.80 8.09
C TYR A 130 3.65 -0.40 7.73
N PHE A 131 3.15 -0.95 6.62
CA PHE A 131 1.79 -0.77 6.15
C PHE A 131 0.89 -1.83 6.76
N ALA A 132 -0.11 -1.41 7.53
CA ALA A 132 -1.04 -2.33 8.21
C ALA A 132 -2.40 -1.68 8.47
N SER A 133 -3.41 -2.52 8.71
CA SER A 133 -4.75 -2.10 9.13
C SER A 133 -5.28 -3.02 10.22
N GLN A 134 -5.71 -2.43 11.34
CA GLN A 134 -6.23 -3.15 12.51
C GLN A 134 -7.66 -3.64 12.35
N TRP A 135 -8.31 -3.37 11.22
CA TRP A 135 -9.67 -3.83 10.97
C TRP A 135 -9.79 -5.35 11.19
N ALA A 136 -10.92 -5.76 11.79
CA ALA A 136 -11.11 -7.10 12.32
C ALA A 136 -10.91 -8.17 11.22
N GLY A 137 -9.96 -9.08 11.44
CA GLY A 137 -9.75 -10.26 10.60
C GLY A 137 -8.30 -10.51 10.15
N GLN A 138 -7.39 -9.53 10.27
CA GLN A 138 -6.00 -9.75 9.90
C GLN A 138 -5.18 -10.38 11.06
N PRO A 139 -4.42 -11.47 10.83
CA PRO A 139 -3.51 -12.05 11.81
C PRO A 139 -2.25 -11.18 11.98
N LEU A 140 -2.42 -10.00 12.59
CA LEU A 140 -1.34 -9.02 12.77
C LEU A 140 -0.47 -9.28 13.99
N LYS A 141 -0.90 -10.14 14.92
CA LYS A 141 -0.20 -10.36 16.18
C LYS A 141 1.26 -10.76 15.97
N GLU A 142 1.51 -11.69 15.06
CA GLU A 142 2.86 -12.17 14.75
C GLU A 142 3.72 -11.09 14.08
N TYR A 143 3.14 -10.34 13.13
CA TYR A 143 3.81 -9.22 12.45
C TYR A 143 4.19 -8.13 13.45
N HIS A 144 3.24 -7.70 14.27
CA HIS A 144 3.45 -6.72 15.32
C HIS A 144 4.55 -7.15 16.28
N GLN A 145 4.50 -8.40 16.74
CA GLN A 145 5.48 -8.91 17.69
C GLN A 145 6.88 -8.93 17.06
N ALA A 146 7.02 -9.47 15.84
CA ALA A 146 8.30 -9.54 15.14
C ALA A 146 8.92 -8.16 14.90
N ILE A 147 8.13 -7.19 14.43
CA ILE A 147 8.60 -5.83 14.18
C ILE A 147 8.93 -5.12 15.49
N ALA A 148 8.08 -5.27 16.52
CA ALA A 148 8.31 -4.66 17.82
C ALA A 148 9.58 -5.20 18.48
N ASP A 149 9.79 -6.52 18.42
CA ASP A 149 11.01 -7.14 18.93
C ASP A 149 12.22 -6.66 18.14
N PHE A 150 12.13 -6.57 16.81
CA PHE A 150 13.23 -6.05 16.00
C PHE A 150 13.60 -4.60 16.37
N CYS A 151 12.61 -3.74 16.62
CA CYS A 151 12.84 -2.37 17.13
C CYS A 151 13.55 -2.36 18.49
N ARG A 152 13.22 -3.31 19.38
CA ARG A 152 13.86 -3.42 20.71
C ARG A 152 15.29 -3.94 20.64
N HIS A 153 15.61 -4.82 19.69
CA HIS A 153 16.96 -5.36 19.50
C HIS A 153 17.91 -4.35 18.85
N HIS A 154 17.38 -3.44 18.02
CA HIS A 154 18.15 -2.41 17.32
C HIS A 154 17.66 -1.01 17.69
N PRO A 155 17.73 -0.62 18.98
CA PRO A 155 17.26 0.68 19.42
C PRO A 155 18.10 1.76 18.73
N HIS A 156 17.45 2.87 18.35
CA HIS A 156 18.05 4.02 17.64
C HIS A 156 18.47 3.75 16.19
N GLU A 157 19.03 2.58 15.88
CA GLU A 157 19.52 2.24 14.53
C GLU A 157 18.42 1.80 13.56
N PHE A 158 17.41 1.07 14.06
CA PHE A 158 16.21 0.71 13.30
C PHE A 158 15.01 1.50 13.80
N LYS A 159 14.28 2.14 12.88
CA LYS A 159 13.02 2.83 13.19
C LYS A 159 11.91 2.29 12.30
N ALA A 160 10.86 1.77 12.92
CA ALA A 160 9.64 1.44 12.20
C ALA A 160 8.71 2.68 12.15
N VAL A 161 8.20 2.96 10.96
CA VAL A 161 7.18 3.98 10.69
C VAL A 161 5.89 3.27 10.30
N TYR A 162 4.88 3.35 11.15
CA TYR A 162 3.55 2.80 10.92
C TYR A 162 2.76 3.68 9.96
N VAL A 163 2.32 3.06 8.87
CA VAL A 163 1.50 3.69 7.83
C VAL A 163 0.16 2.98 7.79
N SER A 164 -0.83 3.54 8.48
CA SER A 164 -2.15 2.94 8.55
C SER A 164 -2.88 3.03 7.21
N VAL A 165 -3.42 1.89 6.77
CA VAL A 165 -4.38 1.78 5.67
C VAL A 165 -5.82 1.62 6.18
N ASP A 166 -6.05 1.88 7.46
CA ASP A 166 -7.38 1.87 8.06
C ASP A 166 -8.24 3.00 7.49
N VAL A 167 -9.56 2.76 7.46
CA VAL A 167 -10.58 3.77 7.12
C VAL A 167 -11.04 4.55 8.35
N ASP A 168 -11.00 3.93 9.53
CA ASP A 168 -11.42 4.56 10.78
C ASP A 168 -10.25 4.91 11.70
N GLU A 169 -10.35 6.07 12.35
CA GLU A 169 -9.33 6.56 13.29
C GLU A 169 -9.18 5.66 14.52
N GLN A 170 -10.24 4.99 14.95
CA GLN A 170 -10.20 4.06 16.09
C GLN A 170 -9.22 2.90 15.85
N TRP A 171 -9.20 2.36 14.64
CA TRP A 171 -8.33 1.25 14.25
C TRP A 171 -6.88 1.72 14.10
N TYR A 172 -6.69 2.92 13.54
CA TYR A 172 -5.39 3.60 13.57
C TYR A 172 -4.85 3.74 15.01
N LYS A 173 -5.67 4.28 15.93
CA LYS A 173 -5.29 4.45 17.34
C LYS A 173 -4.95 3.12 18.01
N ALA A 174 -5.72 2.07 17.75
CA ALA A 174 -5.42 0.73 18.24
C ALA A 174 -4.08 0.18 17.69
N GLY A 175 -3.72 0.53 16.46
CA GLY A 175 -2.50 0.08 15.79
C GLY A 175 -1.22 0.77 16.26
N VAL A 176 -1.34 1.96 16.86
CA VAL A 176 -0.20 2.74 17.36
C VAL A 176 -0.06 2.72 18.88
N LYS A 177 -1.16 2.46 19.60
CA LYS A 177 -1.18 2.45 21.06
C LYS A 177 -0.21 1.41 21.63
N ASP A 178 0.67 1.88 22.52
CA ASP A 178 1.67 1.07 23.24
C ASP A 178 2.61 0.29 22.30
N LYS A 179 2.88 0.83 21.11
CA LYS A 179 3.80 0.24 20.14
C LYS A 179 5.13 1.00 20.09
N PRO A 180 6.25 0.31 19.79
CA PRO A 180 7.57 0.95 19.77
C PRO A 180 7.85 1.76 18.48
N TRP A 181 6.90 1.78 17.55
CA TRP A 181 7.01 2.53 16.30
C TRP A 181 6.35 3.91 16.41
N ILE A 182 6.81 4.81 15.56
CA ILE A 182 6.16 6.09 15.29
C ILE A 182 5.20 5.92 14.11
N SER A 183 4.23 6.80 13.94
CA SER A 183 3.24 6.70 12.87
C SER A 183 3.16 7.95 12.02
N MET A 184 2.74 7.78 10.76
CA MET A 184 2.28 8.92 9.97
C MET A 184 0.97 9.46 10.57
N VAL A 185 0.83 10.79 10.57
CA VAL A 185 -0.37 11.46 11.07
C VAL A 185 -1.63 10.98 10.34
N TRP A 186 -2.72 10.81 11.09
CA TRP A 186 -4.00 10.38 10.55
C TRP A 186 -4.66 11.45 9.64
N ASN A 187 -4.64 12.71 10.09
CA ASN A 187 -5.30 13.84 9.42
C ASN A 187 -4.46 14.41 8.25
N ASP A 188 -4.06 13.55 7.34
CA ASP A 188 -3.27 13.85 6.14
C ASP A 188 -4.14 14.01 4.87
N GLY A 189 -5.47 13.99 5.04
CA GLY A 189 -6.42 14.07 3.94
C GLY A 189 -6.64 12.76 3.19
N SER A 190 -6.08 11.64 3.64
CA SER A 190 -6.32 10.30 3.07
C SER A 190 -7.70 9.75 3.41
N SER A 191 -8.19 10.02 4.63
CA SER A 191 -9.47 9.49 5.14
C SER A 191 -10.66 10.43 4.92
N MET A 192 -10.53 11.41 4.03
CA MET A 192 -11.55 12.44 3.80
C MET A 192 -12.44 12.04 2.60
N PRO A 193 -13.76 12.25 2.66
CA PRO A 193 -14.66 11.97 1.53
C PRO A 193 -14.19 12.65 0.23
N ALA A 194 -14.29 11.92 -0.89
CA ALA A 194 -13.77 12.32 -2.20
C ALA A 194 -14.36 13.64 -2.75
N GLU A 195 -15.54 14.05 -2.26
CA GLU A 195 -16.19 15.33 -2.59
C GLU A 195 -15.37 16.56 -2.17
N ARG A 196 -14.32 16.37 -1.33
CA ARG A 196 -13.36 17.41 -0.92
C ARG A 196 -12.08 17.45 -1.77
N ALA A 197 -12.04 16.91 -2.99
CA ALA A 197 -10.85 17.04 -3.84
C ALA A 197 -10.57 18.49 -4.27
N ASP A 198 -11.57 19.40 -4.18
CA ASP A 198 -11.43 20.82 -4.53
C ASP A 198 -11.05 21.68 -3.30
N ARG A 199 -9.82 21.49 -2.80
CA ARG A 199 -9.33 21.95 -1.48
C ARG A 199 -8.99 23.44 -1.35
N THR A 200 -9.68 24.35 -2.04
CA THR A 200 -9.39 25.80 -1.93
C THR A 200 -10.62 26.71 -1.83
N ALA A 201 -11.83 26.16 -1.74
CA ALA A 201 -12.95 26.99 -1.30
C ALA A 201 -12.68 27.43 0.14
N ALA A 202 -12.29 28.70 0.31
CA ALA A 202 -12.52 29.43 1.54
C ALA A 202 -13.99 29.23 1.95
N PRO A 203 -14.34 29.35 3.24
CA PRO A 203 -15.74 29.28 3.67
C PRO A 203 -16.46 30.51 3.10
N SER A 204 -16.96 30.42 1.88
CA SER A 204 -17.81 31.44 1.25
C SER A 204 -19.23 30.96 1.04
N SER A 205 -19.61 29.83 1.65
CA SER A 205 -21.00 29.45 1.83
C SER A 205 -21.55 30.25 3.02
N PRO A 206 -22.62 31.06 2.84
CA PRO A 206 -23.24 31.81 3.95
C PRO A 206 -23.99 30.90 4.93
N ASP A 207 -24.24 29.65 4.56
CA ASP A 207 -24.95 28.67 5.38
C ASP A 207 -23.97 27.78 6.14
N GLY A 208 -23.92 28.00 7.46
CA GLY A 208 -22.92 27.47 8.39
C GLY A 208 -23.09 26.02 8.79
N ASP A 209 -22.90 25.09 7.85
CA ASP A 209 -22.83 23.63 8.12
C ASP A 209 -21.48 22.99 7.71
N LEU A 210 -20.48 23.80 7.33
CA LEU A 210 -19.13 23.32 6.95
C LEU A 210 -18.10 23.26 8.09
N ASP A 211 -18.51 23.58 9.33
CA ASP A 211 -17.63 23.60 10.52
C ASP A 211 -17.25 22.20 11.05
N GLU A 212 -17.86 21.13 10.52
CA GLU A 212 -17.69 19.77 11.04
C GLU A 212 -16.70 18.90 10.24
N LEU A 213 -15.96 19.48 9.29
CA LEU A 213 -14.99 18.69 8.52
C LEU A 213 -13.62 18.63 9.23
N PRO A 214 -13.01 17.43 9.40
CA PRO A 214 -11.71 17.28 10.03
C PRO A 214 -10.65 18.20 9.42
N ARG A 215 -9.94 18.93 10.29
CA ARG A 215 -8.84 19.82 9.89
C ARG A 215 -7.60 18.99 9.55
N LEU A 216 -6.92 19.36 8.47
CA LEU A 216 -5.63 18.76 8.13
C LEU A 216 -4.60 19.05 9.22
N TYR A 217 -3.70 18.10 9.44
CA TYR A 217 -2.61 18.25 10.39
C TYR A 217 -1.78 19.50 10.05
N ASN A 218 -1.59 20.38 11.03
CA ASN A 218 -0.95 21.70 10.86
C ASN A 218 -1.55 22.60 9.76
N ASN A 219 -2.76 22.32 9.25
CA ASN A 219 -3.33 22.95 8.06
C ASN A 219 -2.43 22.86 6.80
N GLU A 220 -1.55 21.86 6.77
CA GLU A 220 -0.66 21.58 5.65
C GLU A 220 -1.43 20.89 4.52
N ASP A 221 -1.00 21.15 3.29
CA ASP A 221 -1.58 20.51 2.11
C ASP A 221 -0.76 19.27 1.75
N PHE A 222 -1.29 18.08 2.03
CA PHE A 222 -0.60 16.82 1.76
C PHE A 222 -0.79 16.38 0.31
N LEU A 223 0.28 15.87 -0.29
CA LEU A 223 0.25 15.26 -1.62
C LEU A 223 -0.53 13.94 -1.55
N LEU A 224 -1.55 13.79 -2.40
CA LEU A 224 -2.40 12.59 -2.49
C LEU A 224 -1.94 11.65 -3.63
N ALA A 225 -2.47 10.41 -3.66
CA ALA A 225 -2.03 9.36 -4.60
C ALA A 225 -2.15 9.73 -6.09
N ASN A 226 -3.17 10.52 -6.46
CA ASN A 226 -3.43 10.91 -7.86
C ASN A 226 -2.76 12.24 -8.25
N GLU A 227 -2.08 12.90 -7.33
CA GLU A 227 -1.47 14.20 -7.57
C GLU A 227 -0.03 14.05 -8.07
N THR A 228 0.39 14.95 -8.96
CA THR A 228 1.76 14.96 -9.48
C THR A 228 2.69 15.66 -8.49
N ASP A 229 3.79 14.99 -8.15
CA ASP A 229 4.83 15.50 -7.26
C ASP A 229 5.76 16.49 -7.99
N ILE A 230 5.39 17.76 -8.02
CA ILE A 230 6.20 18.79 -8.66
C ILE A 230 7.46 19.18 -7.86
N ASP A 231 7.48 18.86 -6.57
CA ASP A 231 8.57 19.20 -5.65
C ASP A 231 9.63 18.08 -5.57
N GLU A 232 9.46 16.96 -6.30
CA GLU A 232 10.37 15.82 -6.30
C GLU A 232 11.78 16.22 -6.76
N SER A 233 11.89 17.03 -7.81
CA SER A 233 13.18 17.53 -8.31
C SER A 233 13.91 18.40 -7.27
N LEU A 234 13.17 19.21 -6.51
CA LEU A 234 13.72 20.02 -5.42
C LEU A 234 14.25 19.13 -4.29
N SER A 235 13.56 18.01 -4.03
CA SER A 235 13.98 17.05 -3.00
C SER A 235 15.35 16.40 -3.28
N HIS A 236 15.75 16.27 -4.54
CA HIS A 236 17.05 15.69 -4.89
C HIS A 236 18.18 16.73 -4.97
N THR A 237 17.84 18.01 -5.17
CA THR A 237 18.81 19.09 -5.33
C THR A 237 19.17 19.75 -4.00
N ASP A 238 18.21 19.87 -3.08
CA ASP A 238 18.45 20.41 -1.74
C ASP A 238 19.12 19.38 -0.82
N LYS A 239 20.43 19.54 -0.64
CA LYS A 239 21.25 18.75 0.29
C LYS A 239 21.26 19.29 1.72
N SER A 240 20.84 20.54 1.97
CA SER A 240 20.82 21.08 3.34
C SER A 240 19.65 20.50 4.15
N GLY A 241 18.59 20.07 3.45
CA GLY A 241 17.40 19.51 4.07
C GLY A 241 16.55 20.55 4.79
N GLU A 242 16.75 21.83 4.46
CA GLU A 242 16.04 22.96 5.07
C GLU A 242 14.84 23.41 4.24
N ALA A 243 14.81 23.08 2.94
CA ALA A 243 13.69 23.46 2.09
C ALA A 243 12.42 22.72 2.53
N TYR A 244 11.35 23.49 2.71
CA TYR A 244 10.02 22.94 2.92
C TYR A 244 9.53 22.27 1.63
N LEU A 245 9.11 21.01 1.75
CA LEU A 245 8.49 20.26 0.69
C LEU A 245 7.09 19.84 1.13
N ARG A 246 6.18 19.73 0.15
CA ARG A 246 4.85 19.20 0.39
C ARG A 246 4.93 17.80 1.03
N PRO A 247 4.27 17.55 2.17
CA PRO A 247 4.33 16.25 2.82
C PRO A 247 3.52 15.20 2.04
N PHE A 248 3.93 13.94 2.14
CA PHE A 248 3.19 12.81 1.61
C PHE A 248 2.06 12.42 2.56
N SER A 249 0.87 12.19 1.99
CA SER A 249 -0.16 11.45 2.71
C SER A 249 0.17 9.96 2.77
N ARG A 250 -0.47 9.22 3.69
CA ARG A 250 -0.39 7.77 3.83
C ARG A 250 -0.77 7.08 2.51
N VAL A 251 -1.84 7.51 1.84
CA VAL A 251 -2.25 6.93 0.55
C VAL A 251 -1.27 7.26 -0.57
N HIS A 252 -0.67 8.46 -0.56
CA HIS A 252 0.36 8.80 -1.53
C HIS A 252 1.61 7.96 -1.32
N LEU A 253 2.07 7.80 -0.08
CA LEU A 253 3.23 6.96 0.22
C LEU A 253 2.97 5.49 -0.17
N ALA A 254 1.79 4.96 0.13
CA ALA A 254 1.39 3.61 -0.28
C ALA A 254 1.40 3.46 -1.82
N ALA A 255 0.86 4.44 -2.55
CA ALA A 255 0.87 4.44 -4.02
C ALA A 255 2.30 4.58 -4.58
N LYS A 256 3.10 5.51 -4.04
CA LYS A 256 4.51 5.73 -4.42
C LYS A 256 5.34 4.47 -4.21
N LEU A 257 5.04 3.69 -3.18
CA LEU A 257 5.72 2.45 -2.87
C LEU A 257 5.07 1.19 -3.46
N ASN A 258 4.06 1.33 -4.34
CA ASN A 258 3.33 0.21 -4.94
C ASN A 258 2.83 -0.82 -3.92
N ILE A 259 2.30 -0.37 -2.79
CA ILE A 259 1.73 -1.23 -1.77
C ILE A 259 0.36 -1.72 -2.24
N ILE A 260 0.28 -3.01 -2.55
CA ILE A 260 -0.94 -3.67 -3.07
C ILE A 260 -1.78 -4.33 -1.98
N ALA A 261 -1.17 -4.63 -0.83
CA ALA A 261 -1.82 -5.34 0.27
C ALA A 261 -1.17 -4.98 1.60
N ALA A 262 -1.94 -5.14 2.68
CA ALA A 262 -1.46 -5.05 4.05
C ALA A 262 -1.75 -6.37 4.78
N PRO A 263 -0.87 -6.84 5.70
CA PRO A 263 0.34 -6.16 6.16
C PRO A 263 1.52 -6.27 5.17
N THR A 264 2.27 -5.17 5.01
CA THR A 264 3.51 -5.13 4.22
C THR A 264 4.57 -4.33 4.96
N LEU A 265 5.81 -4.81 4.99
CA LEU A 265 6.96 -4.06 5.52
C LEU A 265 7.96 -3.82 4.40
N CYS A 266 8.27 -2.55 4.16
CA CYS A 266 9.33 -2.12 3.25
C CYS A 266 10.54 -1.62 4.04
N ILE A 267 11.74 -1.83 3.51
CA ILE A 267 12.99 -1.48 4.18
C ILE A 267 13.70 -0.40 3.37
N TYR A 268 13.98 0.72 4.03
CA TYR A 268 14.68 1.86 3.49
C TYR A 268 16.01 2.05 4.21
N HIS A 269 17.09 2.23 3.45
CA HIS A 269 18.41 2.46 3.99
C HIS A 269 18.77 3.94 3.89
N VAL A 270 18.73 4.63 5.03
CA VAL A 270 18.84 6.09 5.14
C VAL A 270 20.17 6.62 4.58
N PRO A 271 21.34 6.04 4.92
CA PRO A 271 22.61 6.54 4.39
C PRO A 271 22.71 6.52 2.86
N SER A 272 22.10 5.53 2.22
CA SER A 272 22.13 5.38 0.75
C SER A 272 20.96 6.06 0.03
N GLY A 273 19.89 6.40 0.76
CA GLY A 273 18.64 6.89 0.20
C GLY A 273 17.91 5.87 -0.69
N LYS A 274 18.03 4.56 -0.43
CA LYS A 274 17.49 3.49 -1.29
C LYS A 274 16.54 2.56 -0.55
N MET A 275 15.49 2.12 -1.25
CA MET A 275 14.64 1.01 -0.81
C MET A 275 15.38 -0.32 -1.05
N LEU A 276 15.65 -1.06 0.01
CA LEU A 276 16.31 -2.37 -0.04
C LEU A 276 15.32 -3.50 -0.29
N GLU A 277 14.13 -3.40 0.32
CA GLU A 277 13.08 -4.42 0.24
C GLU A 277 11.69 -3.79 0.20
N TRP A 278 10.82 -4.40 -0.59
CA TRP A 278 9.45 -3.93 -0.82
C TRP A 278 8.39 -4.78 -0.11
N ASN A 279 8.66 -6.08 0.05
CA ASN A 279 7.73 -7.03 0.66
C ASN A 279 8.50 -7.99 1.56
N LEU A 280 8.92 -7.50 2.73
CA LEU A 280 9.68 -8.33 3.66
C LEU A 280 8.84 -9.51 4.14
N ARG A 281 9.38 -10.72 4.01
CA ARG A 281 8.82 -11.92 4.65
C ARG A 281 9.18 -11.92 6.13
N MET A 282 8.19 -12.00 7.02
CA MET A 282 8.42 -11.97 8.48
C MET A 282 9.39 -13.03 8.99
N GLY A 283 9.52 -14.16 8.30
CA GLY A 283 10.53 -15.18 8.62
C GLY A 283 11.99 -14.68 8.56
N ARG A 284 12.27 -13.51 7.96
CA ARG A 284 13.58 -12.85 8.00
C ARG A 284 13.85 -12.12 9.32
N LEU A 285 12.80 -11.67 10.00
CA LEU A 285 12.88 -11.08 11.34
C LEU A 285 12.96 -12.14 12.45
N SER A 286 12.84 -13.43 12.11
CA SER A 286 12.99 -14.53 13.07
C SER A 286 14.39 -14.55 13.70
N ALA A 287 14.47 -14.96 14.98
CA ALA A 287 15.70 -14.90 15.77
C ALA A 287 16.93 -15.56 15.12
N HIS A 288 16.75 -16.60 14.30
CA HIS A 288 17.84 -17.29 13.61
C HIS A 288 18.43 -16.48 12.44
N ARG A 289 17.63 -15.66 11.74
CA ARG A 289 18.07 -14.89 10.56
C ARG A 289 18.13 -13.38 10.77
N SER A 290 17.61 -12.88 11.88
CA SER A 290 17.51 -11.45 12.16
C SER A 290 18.87 -10.77 12.12
N LYS A 291 19.91 -11.42 12.64
CA LYS A 291 21.28 -10.88 12.65
C LYS A 291 21.87 -10.72 11.25
N ASP A 292 21.86 -11.77 10.43
CA ASP A 292 22.34 -11.71 9.03
C ASP A 292 21.52 -10.70 8.20
N THR A 293 20.20 -10.68 8.41
CA THR A 293 19.31 -9.72 7.76
C THR A 293 19.68 -8.28 8.15
N TRP A 294 19.94 -8.04 9.43
CA TRP A 294 20.35 -6.73 9.95
C TRP A 294 21.70 -6.28 9.41
N ASP A 295 22.69 -7.17 9.41
CA ASP A 295 24.04 -6.86 8.93
C ASP A 295 24.01 -6.45 7.44
N LYS A 296 23.21 -7.15 6.62
CA LYS A 296 22.97 -6.79 5.20
C LYS A 296 22.29 -5.44 5.06
N TRP A 297 21.23 -5.18 5.82
CA TRP A 297 20.55 -3.89 5.73
C TRP A 297 21.42 -2.72 6.16
N CYS A 298 22.27 -2.91 7.18
CA CYS A 298 23.26 -1.91 7.61
C CYS A 298 24.32 -1.65 6.53
N ALA A 299 24.65 -2.66 5.72
CA ALA A 299 25.54 -2.51 4.58
C ALA A 299 24.86 -1.87 3.35
N GLY A 300 23.53 -1.63 3.41
CA GLY A 300 22.75 -1.17 2.26
C GLY A 300 22.47 -2.26 1.22
N GLU A 301 22.54 -3.53 1.63
CA GLU A 301 22.27 -4.70 0.80
C GLU A 301 20.88 -5.28 1.10
N SER A 302 20.22 -5.83 0.07
CA SER A 302 18.93 -6.49 0.24
C SER A 302 19.11 -7.88 0.85
N ALA A 303 18.35 -8.23 1.89
CA ALA A 303 18.38 -9.58 2.46
C ALA A 303 17.62 -10.61 1.58
N SER A 304 16.99 -10.15 0.49
CA SER A 304 16.28 -11.00 -0.46
C SER A 304 17.21 -11.69 -1.46
N SER A 305 18.52 -11.45 -1.45
CA SER A 305 19.45 -12.21 -2.28
C SER A 305 19.41 -13.67 -1.84
N PHE A 306 18.65 -14.49 -2.55
CA PHE A 306 18.66 -15.94 -2.40
C PHE A 306 20.06 -16.38 -2.81
N SER A 307 20.96 -16.47 -1.83
CA SER A 307 22.29 -16.97 -2.07
C SER A 307 22.14 -18.37 -2.65
N VAL A 308 22.96 -18.72 -3.63
CA VAL A 308 23.01 -20.10 -4.16
C VAL A 308 23.19 -21.09 -3.00
N GLY A 309 23.92 -20.71 -1.95
CA GLY A 309 24.04 -21.50 -0.72
C GLY A 309 22.72 -21.74 0.02
N ASP A 310 21.82 -20.74 0.10
CA ASP A 310 20.48 -20.90 0.69
C ASP A 310 19.65 -21.88 -0.15
N ALA A 311 19.78 -21.85 -1.48
CA ALA A 311 19.11 -22.79 -2.37
C ALA A 311 19.57 -24.23 -2.12
N PHE A 312 20.89 -24.43 -2.02
CA PHE A 312 21.48 -25.74 -1.71
C PHE A 312 21.07 -26.25 -0.34
N ALA A 313 20.97 -25.38 0.67
CA ALA A 313 20.55 -25.77 2.02
C ALA A 313 19.08 -26.20 2.08
N VAL A 314 18.20 -25.54 1.32
CA VAL A 314 16.76 -25.86 1.29
C VAL A 314 16.46 -27.14 0.52
N ALA A 315 17.18 -27.41 -0.56
CA ALA A 315 16.86 -28.51 -1.48
C ALA A 315 18.11 -29.26 -1.98
N PRO A 316 18.94 -29.83 -1.08
CA PRO A 316 20.22 -30.40 -1.46
C PRO A 316 20.08 -31.54 -2.48
N TYR A 317 19.03 -32.36 -2.31
CA TYR A 317 18.74 -33.47 -3.22
C TYR A 317 18.33 -33.01 -4.61
N THR A 318 17.61 -31.90 -4.74
CA THR A 318 17.18 -31.38 -6.04
C THR A 318 18.38 -30.94 -6.87
N PHE A 319 19.36 -30.29 -6.24
CA PHE A 319 20.62 -29.94 -6.90
C PHE A 319 21.45 -31.18 -7.26
N LEU A 320 21.52 -32.17 -6.36
CA LEU A 320 22.24 -33.42 -6.63
C LEU A 320 21.62 -34.17 -7.82
N VAL A 321 20.28 -34.27 -7.87
CA VAL A 321 19.56 -34.87 -9.00
C VAL A 321 19.77 -34.06 -10.28
N ALA A 322 19.74 -32.73 -10.22
CA ALA A 322 20.02 -31.89 -11.38
C ALA A 322 21.45 -32.08 -11.92
N ILE A 323 22.45 -32.18 -11.02
CA ILE A 323 23.84 -32.45 -11.40
C ILE A 323 23.95 -33.84 -12.05
N LEU A 324 23.35 -34.87 -11.45
CA LEU A 324 23.33 -36.21 -12.03
C LEU A 324 22.62 -36.24 -13.39
N ALA A 325 21.53 -35.49 -13.55
CA ALA A 325 20.82 -35.37 -14.82
C ALA A 325 21.67 -34.68 -15.90
N VAL A 326 22.42 -33.62 -15.54
CA VAL A 326 23.35 -32.96 -16.46
C VAL A 326 24.52 -33.88 -16.82
N LEU A 327 25.11 -34.57 -15.85
CA LEU A 327 26.17 -35.55 -16.11
C LEU A 327 25.70 -36.69 -17.00
N TYR A 328 24.49 -37.21 -16.75
CA TYR A 328 23.86 -38.22 -17.59
C TYR A 328 23.61 -37.70 -19.01
N PHE A 329 23.09 -36.48 -19.15
CA PHE A 329 22.87 -35.84 -20.45
C PHE A 329 24.19 -35.70 -21.24
N VAL A 330 25.25 -35.21 -20.58
CA VAL A 330 26.59 -35.10 -21.18
C VAL A 330 27.12 -36.48 -21.57
N PHE A 331 26.98 -37.47 -20.70
CA PHE A 331 27.40 -38.85 -20.98
C PHE A 331 26.70 -39.42 -22.22
N VAL A 332 25.38 -39.31 -22.32
CA VAL A 332 24.61 -39.77 -23.49
C VAL A 332 25.00 -39.00 -24.75
N ARG A 333 25.27 -37.69 -24.65
CA ARG A 333 25.70 -36.85 -25.78
C ARG A 333 27.01 -37.32 -26.40
N PHE A 334 27.95 -37.80 -25.58
CA PHE A 334 29.29 -38.24 -26.03
C PHE A 334 29.41 -39.75 -26.27
N ALA A 335 28.76 -40.58 -25.45
CA ALA A 335 28.83 -42.05 -25.54
C ALA A 335 27.85 -42.64 -26.56
N GLY A 336 26.90 -41.86 -27.07
CA GLY A 336 25.93 -42.31 -28.07
C GLY A 336 24.54 -42.59 -27.50
N GLU A 337 23.52 -42.58 -28.37
CA GLU A 337 22.11 -42.72 -27.97
C GLU A 337 21.76 -44.11 -27.40
N GLU A 338 22.57 -45.14 -27.68
CA GLU A 338 22.35 -46.48 -27.13
C GLU A 338 22.33 -46.53 -25.59
N TYR A 339 23.01 -45.59 -24.94
CA TYR A 339 23.06 -45.46 -23.47
C TYR A 339 21.92 -44.60 -22.90
N ASN A 340 20.98 -44.13 -23.74
CA ASN A 340 19.82 -43.39 -23.29
C ASN A 340 18.74 -44.31 -22.69
N VAL A 341 19.05 -44.90 -21.53
CA VAL A 341 18.16 -45.74 -20.73
C VAL A 341 16.84 -45.02 -20.41
N LEU A 342 16.88 -43.71 -20.15
CA LEU A 342 15.67 -42.91 -19.87
C LEU A 342 14.70 -42.92 -21.04
N ARG A 343 15.18 -42.75 -22.28
CA ARG A 343 14.35 -42.82 -23.48
C ARG A 343 13.76 -44.23 -23.67
N LYS A 344 14.54 -45.29 -23.41
CA LYS A 344 14.07 -46.69 -23.52
C LYS A 344 12.99 -47.01 -22.49
N VAL A 345 13.17 -46.57 -21.24
CA VAL A 345 12.18 -46.75 -20.17
C VAL A 345 10.92 -45.94 -20.47
N LEU A 346 11.06 -44.68 -20.91
CA LEU A 346 9.91 -43.85 -21.27
C LEU A 346 9.11 -44.46 -22.42
N HIS A 347 9.78 -45.00 -23.45
CA HIS A 347 9.12 -45.70 -24.56
C HIS A 347 8.39 -46.96 -24.08
N SER A 348 9.04 -47.77 -23.24
CA SER A 348 8.44 -48.99 -22.66
C SER A 348 7.22 -48.68 -21.79
N VAL A 349 7.27 -47.59 -21.01
CA VAL A 349 6.13 -47.14 -20.20
C VAL A 349 5.00 -46.56 -21.06
N LEU A 350 5.31 -45.81 -22.12
CA LEU A 350 4.30 -45.29 -23.04
C LEU A 350 3.64 -46.41 -23.87
N GLU A 351 4.42 -47.38 -24.33
CA GLU A 351 3.93 -48.54 -25.11
C GLU A 351 3.23 -49.58 -24.23
N GLY A 352 3.64 -49.69 -22.96
CA GLY A 352 3.06 -50.58 -21.96
C GLY A 352 1.74 -50.07 -21.37
N ALA A 353 1.27 -48.88 -21.72
CA ALA A 353 -0.06 -48.38 -21.35
C ALA A 353 -1.12 -49.06 -22.23
N PRO A 354 -1.96 -49.96 -21.69
CA PRO A 354 -2.95 -50.70 -22.47
C PRO A 354 -4.09 -49.75 -22.89
N GLY A 355 -3.95 -49.10 -24.06
CA GLY A 355 -5.04 -48.31 -24.65
C GLY A 355 -4.68 -47.22 -25.67
N GLY A 356 -3.41 -46.90 -25.89
CA GLY A 356 -3.01 -45.74 -26.71
C GLY A 356 -2.35 -46.08 -28.04
N GLY A 357 -3.05 -46.77 -28.95
CA GLY A 357 -2.57 -47.03 -30.32
C GLY A 357 -2.50 -45.76 -31.18
N LEU A 358 -1.55 -44.84 -30.93
CA LEU A 358 -1.18 -43.81 -31.88
C LEU A 358 -0.15 -44.40 -32.85
N LYS A 359 -0.69 -44.99 -33.92
CA LYS A 359 0.02 -45.48 -35.10
C LYS A 359 0.84 -44.31 -35.68
N MET A 360 2.18 -44.35 -35.53
CA MET A 360 3.05 -43.44 -36.26
C MET A 360 2.80 -43.63 -37.76
N VAL A 361 2.31 -42.57 -38.42
CA VAL A 361 2.23 -42.51 -39.87
C VAL A 361 3.67 -42.42 -40.38
N PRO A 362 4.14 -43.36 -41.23
CA PRO A 362 5.45 -43.24 -41.82
C PRO A 362 5.47 -41.99 -42.70
N SER A 363 6.37 -41.06 -42.37
CA SER A 363 6.72 -39.95 -43.24
C SER A 363 7.31 -40.55 -44.51
N GLY A 364 6.47 -40.64 -45.55
CA GLY A 364 6.90 -41.03 -46.87
C GLY A 364 8.01 -40.09 -47.33
N ALA A 365 9.16 -40.68 -47.61
CA ALA A 365 10.19 -40.07 -48.44
C ALA A 365 9.56 -39.73 -49.80
N GLY A 366 9.39 -38.44 -50.06
CA GLY A 366 9.26 -37.95 -51.42
C GLY A 366 10.62 -38.03 -52.09
N GLU A 367 10.81 -39.05 -52.93
CA GLU A 367 11.70 -38.93 -54.09
C GLU A 367 11.06 -37.92 -55.06
N LEU A 368 11.76 -36.81 -55.30
CA LEU A 368 12.14 -36.30 -56.64
C LEU A 368 13.13 -35.15 -56.49
#